data_AF-A0A1E3YAC6-F1
#
_entry.id   AF-A0A1E3YAC6-F1
#
_cell.length_a   1.000
_cell.length_b   1.000
_cell.length_c   1.000
_cell.angle_alpha   90.00
_cell.angle_beta   90.00
_cell.angle_gamma   90.00
#
_symmetry.space_group_name_H-M   'P 1'
#
loop_
_entity.id
_entity.type
_entity.pdbx_description
1 polymer ?
#
loop_
_entity_poly.entity_id
_entity_poly.type
_entity_poly.pdbx_seq_one_letter_code
_entity_poly.pdbx_strand_id
1 'polypeptide(L)'
;MLAYYRRAGMNAVVSVVANVAMLLGVMASLGAAITLPGIAGLILTIGMGVDSNVLIFERIKEELKAAQPMRRAISAGFDRVFLTILDTHVASLIAAACLFQFGDGAVRGFATALSLGLLTNVFTAVVVSRTMFEITITNRRPLTFGALWIERWLGIGTTTGEEPWLQRAIYTAIHFRHAAVWFSAAVIAASVTATMVHGVSLGLDFTGGTAVVATFDAPIDEEVIRHVLPEGSTVQRYGATPDRTLQIRVPQAPTVTDGDDQAHVHAITTALSAPSLPPSHIDRTTTIGPTFGRDLQQKGTYALVGALLGIAAYVAMRFRPGFAVGATVATVHDLVVTMAVLGMAGYDLDLNIVAALLTVAGYSVNDTIVIFDRVRERLRASARVTLDTAISQAVIDTLGRTIITSGTTLAAVIALYLFGGTVLAGFAFTVIVGIIMGTWSTVFVAAPVAALVTRPRARGRETAPRVATIEAGDSLS
;
A
#
# COMPACT_ATOMS: atom_id res chain seq x y z
N MET A 1 -10.41 -14.38 4.94
CA MET A 1 -9.84 -15.73 4.69
C MET A 1 -10.86 -16.87 4.72
N LEU A 2 -11.58 -17.11 5.83
CA LEU A 2 -12.54 -18.23 5.91
C LEU A 2 -13.68 -18.14 4.88
N ALA A 3 -14.22 -16.94 4.65
CA ALA A 3 -15.28 -16.73 3.66
C ALA A 3 -14.84 -17.11 2.23
N TYR A 4 -13.61 -16.76 1.84
CA TYR A 4 -13.10 -17.00 0.50
C TYR A 4 -12.45 -18.38 0.32
N TYR A 5 -11.56 -18.79 1.22
CA TYR A 5 -10.80 -20.04 1.11
C TYR A 5 -11.38 -21.22 1.88
N ARG A 6 -12.53 -21.03 2.56
CA ARG A 6 -13.19 -22.07 3.37
C ARG A 6 -12.20 -22.71 4.35
N ARG A 7 -12.00 -24.03 4.24
CA ARG A 7 -11.11 -24.80 5.13
C ARG A 7 -9.63 -24.48 4.92
N ALA A 8 -9.19 -24.20 3.70
CA ALA A 8 -7.83 -23.69 3.48
C ALA A 8 -7.65 -22.31 4.14
N GLY A 9 -8.72 -21.52 4.27
CA GLY A 9 -8.71 -20.26 5.01
C GLY A 9 -8.35 -20.40 6.49
N MET A 10 -8.64 -21.54 7.12
CA MET A 10 -8.27 -21.80 8.52
C MET A 10 -6.75 -21.89 8.67
N ASN A 11 -6.07 -22.48 7.68
CA ASN A 11 -4.61 -22.54 7.65
C ASN A 11 -4.00 -21.12 7.68
N ALA A 12 -4.46 -20.23 6.79
CA ALA A 12 -3.98 -18.85 6.78
C ALA A 12 -4.24 -18.10 8.10
N VAL A 13 -5.40 -18.31 8.73
CA VAL A 13 -5.70 -17.69 10.04
C VAL A 13 -4.71 -18.18 11.11
N VAL A 14 -4.44 -19.48 11.18
CA VAL A 14 -3.47 -20.04 12.13
C VAL A 14 -2.06 -19.55 11.83
N SER A 15 -1.66 -19.47 10.56
CA SER A 15 -0.37 -18.87 10.16
C SER A 15 -0.24 -17.43 10.64
N VAL A 16 -1.25 -16.59 10.47
CA VAL A 16 -1.22 -15.19 10.94
C VAL A 16 -1.18 -15.09 12.45
N VAL A 17 -1.94 -15.92 13.18
CA VAL A 17 -1.89 -15.95 14.64
C VAL A 17 -0.49 -16.36 15.13
N ALA A 18 0.10 -17.39 14.51
CA ALA A 18 1.47 -17.79 14.78
C ALA A 18 2.47 -16.67 14.42
N ASN A 19 2.22 -15.94 13.34
CA ASN A 19 3.04 -14.80 12.91
C ASN A 19 3.05 -13.70 13.97
N VAL A 20 1.88 -13.29 14.47
CA VAL A 20 1.76 -12.28 15.53
C VAL A 20 2.45 -12.75 16.80
N ALA A 21 2.25 -14.00 17.22
CA ALA A 21 2.89 -14.54 18.41
C ALA A 21 4.43 -14.55 18.27
N MET A 22 4.95 -14.96 17.11
CA MET A 22 6.38 -14.98 16.84
C MET A 22 6.96 -13.56 16.77
N LEU A 23 6.26 -12.63 16.11
CA LEU A 23 6.63 -11.22 16.04
C LEU A 23 6.75 -10.60 17.42
N LEU A 24 5.74 -10.76 18.27
CA LEU A 24 5.77 -10.26 19.65
C LEU A 24 6.88 -10.91 20.47
N GLY A 25 7.09 -12.23 20.31
CA GLY A 25 8.19 -12.94 20.98
C GLY A 25 9.57 -12.44 20.56
N VAL A 26 9.79 -12.22 19.27
CA VAL A 26 11.07 -11.69 18.76
C VAL A 26 11.26 -10.24 19.22
N MET A 27 10.24 -9.40 19.13
CA MET A 27 10.31 -8.02 19.63
C MET A 27 10.65 -7.98 21.13
N ALA A 28 9.99 -8.81 21.94
CA ALA A 28 10.29 -8.91 23.37
C ALA A 28 11.74 -9.38 23.62
N SER A 29 12.22 -10.37 22.87
CA SER A 29 13.60 -10.89 23.01
C SER A 29 14.68 -9.88 22.67
N LEU A 30 14.40 -8.96 21.75
CA LEU A 30 15.32 -7.90 21.34
C LEU A 30 15.18 -6.62 22.17
N GLY A 31 14.23 -6.57 23.12
CA GLY A 31 13.91 -5.34 23.85
C GLY A 31 13.36 -4.23 22.93
N ALA A 32 12.72 -4.60 21.81
CA ALA A 32 12.20 -3.63 20.86
C ALA A 32 10.99 -2.88 21.45
N ALA A 33 11.03 -1.54 21.41
CA ALA A 33 9.98 -0.70 21.94
C ALA A 33 8.68 -0.80 21.12
N ILE A 34 7.55 -0.97 21.79
CA ILE A 34 6.21 -0.89 21.17
C ILE A 34 5.77 0.58 21.22
N THR A 35 6.13 1.31 20.17
CA THR A 35 5.69 2.71 19.98
C THR A 35 4.29 2.73 19.35
N LEU A 36 3.61 3.88 19.38
CA LEU A 36 2.30 4.01 18.73
C LEU A 36 2.39 3.73 17.21
N PRO A 37 3.38 4.26 16.47
CA PRO A 37 3.63 3.80 15.09
C PRO A 37 4.01 2.32 15.04
N GLY A 38 4.77 1.78 16.00
CA GLY A 38 5.04 0.35 16.15
C GLY A 38 3.77 -0.51 16.11
N ILE A 39 2.71 -0.09 16.81
CA ILE A 39 1.40 -0.76 16.79
C ILE A 39 0.77 -0.71 15.39
N ALA A 40 0.87 0.41 14.68
CA ALA A 40 0.43 0.47 13.28
C ALA A 40 1.18 -0.56 12.40
N GLY A 41 2.48 -0.74 12.63
CA GLY A 41 3.30 -1.76 11.96
C GLY A 41 2.86 -3.18 12.26
N LEU A 42 2.49 -3.47 13.52
CA LEU A 42 1.90 -4.75 13.91
C LEU A 42 0.56 -5.00 13.22
N ILE A 43 -0.35 -4.02 13.22
CA ILE A 43 -1.68 -4.13 12.59
C ILE A 43 -1.54 -4.33 11.08
N LEU A 44 -0.64 -3.60 10.44
CA LEU A 44 -0.38 -3.75 9.01
C LEU A 44 0.22 -5.13 8.70
N THR A 45 1.11 -5.64 9.56
CA THR A 45 1.62 -7.01 9.46
C THR A 45 0.50 -8.05 9.55
N ILE A 46 -0.53 -7.81 10.34
CA ILE A 46 -1.72 -8.70 10.37
C ILE A 46 -2.47 -8.64 9.04
N GLY A 47 -2.70 -7.43 8.51
CA GLY A 47 -3.40 -7.22 7.24
C GLY A 47 -2.69 -7.86 6.04
N MET A 48 -1.37 -7.66 5.96
CA MET A 48 -0.49 -8.25 4.93
C MET A 48 -0.07 -9.69 5.24
N GLY A 49 -0.28 -10.15 6.47
CA GLY A 49 0.18 -11.46 6.97
C GLY A 49 -0.46 -12.64 6.25
N VAL A 50 -1.56 -12.42 5.54
CA VAL A 50 -2.18 -13.46 4.71
C VAL A 50 -1.65 -13.48 3.27
N ASP A 51 -0.91 -12.47 2.81
CA ASP A 51 -0.51 -12.33 1.39
C ASP A 51 0.30 -13.53 0.90
N SER A 52 1.33 -13.93 1.66
CA SER A 52 2.11 -15.14 1.37
C SER A 52 1.24 -16.40 1.31
N ASN A 53 0.26 -16.55 2.21
CA ASN A 53 -0.68 -17.68 2.16
C ASN A 53 -1.58 -17.61 0.91
N VAL A 54 -2.09 -16.43 0.54
CA VAL A 54 -2.91 -16.22 -0.65
C VAL A 54 -2.14 -16.62 -1.91
N LEU A 55 -0.87 -16.21 -2.04
CA LEU A 55 0.03 -16.62 -3.14
C LEU A 55 0.15 -18.15 -3.24
N ILE A 56 0.41 -18.81 -2.11
CA ILE A 56 0.51 -20.28 -2.05
C ILE A 56 -0.83 -20.91 -2.45
N PHE A 57 -1.95 -20.41 -1.92
CA PHE A 57 -3.26 -21.01 -2.15
C PHE A 57 -3.72 -20.86 -3.59
N GLU A 58 -3.52 -19.69 -4.20
CA GLU A 58 -3.82 -19.50 -5.62
C GLU A 58 -2.93 -20.39 -6.50
N ARG A 59 -1.63 -20.55 -6.17
CA ARG A 59 -0.78 -21.49 -6.91
C ARG A 59 -1.23 -22.94 -6.77
N ILE A 60 -1.63 -23.36 -5.57
CA ILE A 60 -2.20 -24.70 -5.36
C ILE A 60 -3.47 -24.88 -6.19
N LYS A 61 -4.36 -23.87 -6.23
CA LYS A 61 -5.57 -23.89 -7.06
C LYS A 61 -5.24 -24.02 -8.55
N GLU A 62 -4.20 -23.34 -9.03
CA GLU A 62 -3.74 -23.47 -10.42
C GLU A 62 -3.28 -24.90 -10.74
N GLU A 63 -2.45 -25.50 -9.89
CA GLU A 63 -1.96 -26.88 -10.08
C GLU A 63 -3.11 -27.91 -9.99
N LEU A 64 -4.10 -27.68 -9.11
CA LEU A 64 -5.31 -28.51 -9.04
C LEU A 64 -6.18 -28.38 -10.29
N LYS A 65 -6.33 -27.18 -10.86
CA LYS A 65 -7.03 -26.96 -12.14
C LYS A 65 -6.32 -27.66 -13.30
N ALA A 66 -4.99 -27.79 -13.23
CA ALA A 66 -4.19 -28.60 -14.15
C ALA A 66 -4.27 -30.12 -13.87
N ALA A 67 -5.26 -30.58 -13.10
CA ALA A 67 -5.52 -31.97 -12.74
C ALA A 67 -4.36 -32.67 -12.01
N GLN A 68 -3.48 -31.91 -11.34
CA GLN A 68 -2.44 -32.52 -10.51
C GLN A 68 -3.04 -33.15 -9.25
N PRO A 69 -2.55 -34.32 -8.80
CA PRO A 69 -2.97 -34.89 -7.53
C PRO A 69 -2.73 -33.93 -6.36
N MET A 70 -3.66 -33.88 -5.39
CA MET A 70 -3.64 -32.93 -4.27
C MET A 70 -2.26 -32.80 -3.58
N ARG A 71 -1.60 -33.93 -3.24
CA ARG A 71 -0.27 -33.90 -2.62
C ARG A 71 0.79 -33.21 -3.49
N ARG A 72 0.77 -33.46 -4.81
CA ARG A 72 1.71 -32.86 -5.75
C ARG A 72 1.42 -31.39 -5.97
N ALA A 73 0.13 -31.03 -6.07
CA ALA A 73 -0.31 -29.64 -6.18
C ALA A 73 0.13 -28.80 -4.97
N ILE A 74 0.02 -29.34 -3.75
CA ILE A 74 0.51 -28.66 -2.55
C ILE A 74 2.03 -28.46 -2.59
N SER A 75 2.81 -29.52 -2.84
CA SER A 75 4.28 -29.38 -2.92
C SER A 75 4.70 -28.36 -3.99
N ALA A 76 4.13 -28.46 -5.19
CA ALA A 76 4.42 -27.55 -6.28
C ALA A 76 4.02 -26.10 -5.95
N GLY A 77 2.93 -25.90 -5.20
CA GLY A 77 2.50 -24.59 -4.73
C GLY A 77 3.53 -23.90 -3.84
N PHE A 78 4.12 -24.63 -2.89
CA PHE A 78 5.17 -24.09 -2.02
C PHE A 78 6.49 -23.87 -2.79
N ASP A 79 6.91 -24.84 -3.61
CA ASP A 79 8.22 -24.79 -4.27
C ASP A 79 8.29 -23.69 -5.34
N ARG A 80 7.21 -23.47 -6.10
CA ARG A 80 7.20 -22.52 -7.22
C ARG A 80 7.03 -21.07 -6.80
N VAL A 81 6.33 -20.82 -5.69
CA VAL A 81 5.94 -19.46 -5.27
C VAL A 81 6.90 -18.86 -4.23
N PHE A 82 7.84 -19.65 -3.69
CA PHE A 82 8.77 -19.22 -2.64
C PHE A 82 9.57 -17.97 -3.02
N LEU A 83 10.17 -17.95 -4.22
CA LEU A 83 10.93 -16.78 -4.69
C LEU A 83 10.02 -15.57 -4.90
N THR A 84 8.80 -15.77 -5.39
CA THR A 84 7.82 -14.69 -5.53
C THR A 84 7.44 -14.11 -4.16
N ILE A 85 7.22 -14.94 -3.13
CA ILE A 85 6.95 -14.47 -1.76
C ILE A 85 8.10 -13.61 -1.24
N LEU A 86 9.34 -14.07 -1.41
CA LEU A 86 10.48 -13.30 -0.97
C LEU A 86 10.54 -11.96 -1.71
N ASP A 87 10.41 -11.99 -3.04
CA ASP A 87 10.42 -10.81 -3.90
C ASP A 87 9.37 -9.77 -3.48
N THR A 88 8.16 -10.22 -3.15
CA THR A 88 7.06 -9.34 -2.72
C THR A 88 7.32 -8.62 -1.39
N HIS A 89 8.16 -9.18 -0.52
CA HIS A 89 8.51 -8.57 0.77
C HIS A 89 9.76 -7.69 0.70
N VAL A 90 10.63 -7.88 -0.29
CA VAL A 90 11.90 -7.13 -0.42
C VAL A 90 11.66 -5.63 -0.56
N ALA A 91 10.68 -5.20 -1.37
CA ALA A 91 10.40 -3.77 -1.55
C ALA A 91 9.98 -3.09 -0.22
N SER A 92 9.10 -3.74 0.54
CA SER A 92 8.66 -3.27 1.85
C SER A 92 9.79 -3.30 2.89
N LEU A 93 10.69 -4.29 2.81
CA LEU A 93 11.89 -4.37 3.66
C LEU A 93 12.90 -3.26 3.33
N ILE A 94 13.05 -2.89 2.06
CA ILE A 94 13.88 -1.75 1.65
C ILE A 94 13.33 -0.46 2.25
N ALA A 95 12.02 -0.23 2.12
CA ALA A 95 11.35 0.92 2.72
C ALA A 95 11.52 0.95 4.25
N ALA A 96 11.30 -0.18 4.91
CA ALA A 96 11.48 -0.31 6.35
C ALA A 96 12.94 -0.10 6.78
N ALA A 97 13.92 -0.57 6.02
CA ALA A 97 15.34 -0.35 6.31
C ALA A 97 15.72 1.14 6.22
N CYS A 98 15.21 1.85 5.22
CA CYS A 98 15.41 3.30 5.11
C CYS A 98 14.75 4.04 6.28
N LEU A 99 13.53 3.65 6.68
CA LEU A 99 12.86 4.20 7.86
C LEU A 99 13.60 3.89 9.16
N PHE A 100 14.19 2.70 9.29
CA PHE A 100 14.96 2.35 10.48
C PHE A 100 16.24 3.18 10.58
N GLN A 101 16.94 3.37 9.47
CA GLN A 101 18.19 4.12 9.43
C GLN A 101 17.97 5.62 9.69
N PHE A 102 17.00 6.22 8.99
CA PHE A 102 16.81 7.67 8.97
C PHE A 102 15.66 8.13 9.86
N GLY A 103 14.68 7.29 10.18
CA GLY A 103 13.58 7.65 11.05
C GLY A 103 14.01 7.90 12.49
N ASP A 104 13.18 8.65 13.22
CA ASP A 104 13.35 8.93 14.65
C ASP A 104 12.59 7.90 15.52
N GLY A 105 12.81 7.90 16.84
CA GLY A 105 12.47 6.81 17.77
C GLY A 105 11.08 6.19 17.57
N ALA A 106 10.03 7.02 17.43
CA ALA A 106 8.67 6.54 17.22
C ALA A 106 8.51 5.73 15.91
N VAL A 107 9.07 6.23 14.81
CA VAL A 107 9.01 5.61 13.47
C VAL A 107 10.00 4.46 13.33
N ARG A 108 11.12 4.46 14.07
CA ARG A 108 11.99 3.27 14.18
C ARG A 108 11.26 2.07 14.77
N GLY A 109 10.38 2.29 15.75
CA GLY A 109 9.50 1.25 16.27
C GLY A 109 8.58 0.64 15.20
N PHE A 110 7.99 1.48 14.34
CA PHE A 110 7.23 1.05 13.17
C PHE A 110 8.07 0.21 12.20
N ALA A 111 9.24 0.72 11.81
CA ALA A 111 10.15 0.04 10.88
C ALA A 111 10.60 -1.34 11.42
N THR A 112 10.85 -1.43 12.71
CA THR A 112 11.24 -2.67 13.39
C THR A 112 10.09 -3.69 13.37
N ALA A 113 8.89 -3.27 13.79
CA ALA A 113 7.70 -4.11 13.82
C ALA A 113 7.35 -4.62 12.41
N LEU A 114 7.39 -3.74 11.40
CA LEU A 114 7.14 -4.10 10.01
C LEU A 114 8.20 -5.08 9.50
N SER A 115 9.50 -4.80 9.69
CA SER A 115 10.57 -5.67 9.19
C SER A 115 10.50 -7.07 9.80
N LEU A 116 10.41 -7.16 11.12
CA LEU A 116 10.28 -8.44 11.82
C LEU A 116 9.00 -9.15 11.42
N GLY A 117 7.90 -8.40 11.25
CA GLY A 117 6.60 -8.91 10.85
C GLY A 117 6.62 -9.55 9.46
N LEU A 118 7.28 -8.92 8.49
CA LEU A 118 7.45 -9.48 7.15
C LEU A 118 8.34 -10.74 7.16
N LEU A 119 9.44 -10.72 7.92
CA LEU A 119 10.36 -11.87 8.01
C LEU A 119 9.70 -13.08 8.69
N THR A 120 9.02 -12.86 9.80
CA THR A 120 8.24 -13.89 10.50
C THR A 120 7.06 -14.39 9.66
N ASN A 121 6.47 -13.51 8.83
CA ASN A 121 5.40 -13.89 7.92
C ASN A 121 5.90 -14.88 6.85
N VAL A 122 7.05 -14.62 6.23
CA VAL A 122 7.67 -15.56 5.27
C VAL A 122 7.87 -16.93 5.92
N PHE A 123 8.41 -16.95 7.13
CA PHE A 123 8.63 -18.19 7.88
C PHE A 123 7.31 -18.93 8.17
N THR A 124 6.31 -18.25 8.73
CA THR A 124 5.04 -18.88 9.11
C THR A 124 4.22 -19.32 7.89
N ALA A 125 4.26 -18.54 6.81
CA ALA A 125 3.60 -18.90 5.55
C ALA A 125 4.25 -20.10 4.86
N VAL A 126 5.54 -20.36 5.04
CA VAL A 126 6.23 -21.51 4.44
C VAL A 126 6.23 -22.73 5.36
N VAL A 127 6.56 -22.56 6.64
CA VAL A 127 6.76 -23.67 7.57
C VAL A 127 5.46 -24.09 8.25
N VAL A 128 4.77 -23.14 8.91
CA VAL A 128 3.53 -23.45 9.67
C VAL A 128 2.42 -23.87 8.70
N SER A 129 2.22 -23.10 7.63
CA SER A 129 1.20 -23.38 6.61
C SER A 129 1.41 -24.74 5.94
N ARG A 130 2.65 -25.07 5.55
CA ARG A 130 2.97 -26.36 4.92
C ARG A 130 2.69 -27.53 5.85
N THR A 131 3.15 -27.42 7.10
CA THR A 131 2.92 -28.42 8.14
C THR A 131 1.42 -28.68 8.34
N MET A 132 0.61 -27.62 8.40
CA MET A 132 -0.84 -27.75 8.53
C MET A 132 -1.50 -28.46 7.34
N PHE A 133 -1.06 -28.18 6.11
CA PHE A 133 -1.56 -28.90 4.94
C PHE A 133 -1.18 -30.38 4.95
N GLU A 134 0.07 -30.69 5.30
CA GLU A 134 0.56 -32.06 5.40
C GLU A 134 -0.20 -32.87 6.45
N ILE A 135 -0.48 -32.28 7.63
CA ILE A 135 -1.33 -32.88 8.67
C ILE A 135 -2.75 -33.11 8.14
N THR A 136 -3.33 -32.13 7.46
CA THR A 136 -4.71 -32.21 6.97
C THR A 136 -4.88 -33.32 5.94
N ILE A 137 -3.93 -33.47 5.01
CA ILE A 137 -3.93 -34.55 4.02
C ILE A 137 -3.71 -35.91 4.69
N THR A 138 -2.77 -35.99 5.64
CA THR A 138 -2.45 -37.25 6.35
C THR A 138 -3.66 -37.76 7.15
N ASN A 139 -4.41 -36.84 7.76
CA ASN A 139 -5.64 -37.16 8.50
C ASN A 139 -6.87 -37.38 7.60
N ARG A 140 -6.69 -37.48 6.27
CA ARG A 140 -7.75 -37.69 5.25
C ARG A 140 -8.93 -36.72 5.37
N ARG A 141 -8.70 -35.50 5.90
CA ARG A 141 -9.75 -34.50 6.02
C ARG A 141 -10.02 -33.85 4.66
N PRO A 142 -11.28 -33.54 4.31
CA PRO A 142 -11.57 -32.85 3.05
C PRO A 142 -10.94 -31.45 3.06
N LEU A 143 -10.03 -31.21 2.12
CA LEU A 143 -9.47 -29.91 1.79
C LEU A 143 -10.29 -29.30 0.65
N THR A 144 -10.82 -28.12 0.89
CA THR A 144 -11.57 -27.37 -0.12
C THR A 144 -10.90 -26.01 -0.27
N PHE A 145 -10.52 -25.68 -1.49
CA PHE A 145 -10.02 -24.37 -1.87
C PHE A 145 -11.17 -23.59 -2.53
N GLY A 146 -11.36 -22.34 -2.09
CA GLY A 146 -12.31 -21.42 -2.71
C GLY A 146 -13.77 -21.59 -2.27
N ALA A 147 -14.49 -20.47 -2.29
CA ALA A 147 -15.94 -20.40 -2.20
C ALA A 147 -16.47 -20.06 -3.59
N LEU A 148 -17.05 -21.08 -4.26
CA LEU A 148 -17.59 -21.00 -5.62
C LEU A 148 -18.49 -19.77 -5.84
N TRP A 149 -19.17 -19.26 -4.81
CA TRP A 149 -20.07 -18.11 -4.94
C TRP A 149 -19.34 -16.76 -5.07
N ILE A 150 -18.18 -16.56 -4.41
CA ILE A 150 -17.43 -15.28 -4.52
C ILE A 150 -16.73 -15.20 -5.86
N GLU A 151 -16.13 -16.30 -6.32
CA GLU A 151 -15.55 -16.38 -7.66
C GLU A 151 -16.62 -16.18 -8.74
N ARG A 152 -17.86 -16.63 -8.50
CA ARG A 152 -18.99 -16.38 -9.40
C ARG A 152 -19.48 -14.93 -9.35
N TRP A 153 -19.53 -14.31 -8.17
CA TRP A 153 -19.97 -12.92 -8.00
C TRP A 153 -18.96 -11.90 -8.57
N LEU A 154 -17.67 -12.12 -8.32
CA LEU A 154 -16.58 -11.31 -8.89
C LEU A 154 -16.34 -11.60 -10.37
N GLY A 155 -16.92 -12.66 -10.91
CA GLY A 155 -16.68 -13.03 -12.30
C GLY A 155 -15.25 -13.52 -12.55
N ILE A 156 -14.74 -14.36 -11.66
CA ILE A 156 -13.40 -14.95 -11.74
C ILE A 156 -13.50 -16.46 -12.09
N GLY A 157 -14.70 -17.04 -12.04
CA GLY A 157 -14.97 -18.46 -12.35
C GLY A 157 -15.73 -18.68 -13.66
N THR A 158 -15.17 -19.50 -14.56
CA THR A 158 -15.80 -19.93 -15.82
C THR A 158 -16.61 -21.21 -15.62
N THR A 159 -17.94 -21.11 -15.61
CA THR A 159 -18.82 -22.28 -15.77
C THR A 159 -19.89 -22.11 -16.84
N THR A 160 -20.01 -20.94 -17.46
CA THR A 160 -21.09 -20.64 -18.40
C THR A 160 -20.57 -19.65 -19.44
N GLY A 161 -19.88 -20.11 -20.49
CA GLY A 161 -19.58 -19.51 -21.82
C GLY A 161 -19.53 -17.98 -22.07
N GLU A 162 -19.65 -17.13 -21.07
CA GLU A 162 -19.72 -15.68 -21.11
C GLU A 162 -18.54 -15.15 -20.31
N GLU A 163 -17.71 -14.33 -20.97
CA GLU A 163 -16.61 -13.64 -20.33
C GLU A 163 -17.15 -12.72 -19.22
N PRO A 164 -16.69 -12.87 -17.97
CA PRO A 164 -17.10 -12.03 -16.86
C PRO A 164 -16.91 -10.52 -17.13
N TRP A 165 -17.80 -9.67 -16.58
CA TRP A 165 -17.76 -8.22 -16.82
C TRP A 165 -16.41 -7.59 -16.47
N LEU A 166 -15.75 -8.09 -15.42
CA LEU A 166 -14.47 -7.60 -14.95
C LEU A 166 -13.32 -8.04 -15.87
N GLN A 167 -13.37 -9.26 -16.41
CA GLN A 167 -12.42 -9.73 -17.43
C GLN A 167 -12.57 -8.91 -18.73
N ARG A 168 -13.81 -8.62 -19.13
CA ARG A 168 -14.10 -7.69 -20.24
C ARG A 168 -13.52 -6.30 -19.97
N ALA A 169 -13.75 -5.73 -18.78
CA ALA A 169 -13.21 -4.42 -18.41
C ALA A 169 -11.68 -4.37 -18.46
N ILE A 170 -10.97 -5.40 -17.97
CA ILE A 170 -9.51 -5.50 -18.04
C ILE A 170 -9.03 -5.61 -19.49
N TYR A 171 -9.68 -6.46 -20.29
CA TYR A 171 -9.35 -6.61 -21.70
C TYR A 171 -9.55 -5.29 -22.47
N THR A 172 -10.67 -4.61 -22.22
CA THR A 172 -10.95 -3.26 -22.76
C THR A 172 -9.90 -2.25 -22.30
N ALA A 173 -9.52 -2.23 -21.03
CA ALA A 173 -8.51 -1.31 -20.51
C ALA A 173 -7.15 -1.47 -21.21
N ILE A 174 -6.71 -2.70 -21.43
CA ILE A 174 -5.43 -3.00 -22.08
C ILE A 174 -5.50 -2.73 -23.59
N HIS A 175 -6.66 -2.96 -24.21
CA HIS A 175 -6.92 -2.62 -25.60
C HIS A 175 -6.90 -1.08 -25.82
N PHE A 176 -7.51 -0.33 -24.90
CA PHE A 176 -7.53 1.15 -24.88
C PHE A 176 -6.39 1.75 -24.03
N ARG A 177 -5.22 1.10 -23.96
CA ARG A 177 -4.09 1.54 -23.13
C ARG A 177 -3.67 3.00 -23.31
N HIS A 178 -3.86 3.58 -24.49
CA HIS A 178 -3.56 5.01 -24.71
C HIS A 178 -4.53 5.88 -23.93
N ALA A 179 -5.82 5.54 -23.90
CA ALA A 179 -6.80 6.22 -23.05
C ALA A 179 -6.51 6.01 -21.55
N ALA A 180 -6.11 4.80 -21.14
CA ALA A 180 -5.71 4.53 -19.76
C ALA A 180 -4.49 5.36 -19.34
N VAL A 181 -3.49 5.50 -20.22
CA VAL A 181 -2.31 6.35 -19.99
C VAL A 181 -2.70 7.83 -19.96
N TRP A 182 -3.55 8.30 -20.87
CA TRP A 182 -4.04 9.68 -20.86
C TRP A 182 -4.88 10.01 -19.63
N PHE A 183 -5.73 9.08 -19.19
CA PHE A 183 -6.49 9.21 -17.95
C PHE A 183 -5.56 9.28 -16.75
N SER A 184 -4.56 8.40 -16.67
CA SER A 184 -3.56 8.42 -15.59
C SER A 184 -2.75 9.73 -15.61
N ALA A 185 -2.36 10.20 -16.79
CA ALA A 185 -1.68 11.48 -16.95
C ALA A 185 -2.56 12.66 -16.50
N ALA A 186 -3.87 12.61 -16.78
CA ALA A 186 -4.83 13.60 -16.31
C ALA A 186 -5.00 13.56 -14.79
N VAL A 187 -5.03 12.37 -14.17
CA VAL A 187 -5.06 12.20 -12.71
C VAL A 187 -3.79 12.75 -12.06
N ILE A 188 -2.61 12.49 -12.62
CA ILE A 188 -1.36 13.11 -12.16
C ILE A 188 -1.44 14.62 -12.28
N ALA A 189 -1.84 15.14 -13.45
CA ALA A 189 -1.94 16.58 -13.68
C ALA A 189 -2.89 17.24 -12.67
N ALA A 190 -4.07 16.65 -12.46
CA ALA A 190 -5.04 17.10 -11.47
C ALA A 190 -4.47 17.04 -10.05
N SER A 191 -3.72 15.99 -9.70
CA SER A 191 -3.07 15.84 -8.39
C SER A 191 -1.99 16.91 -8.17
N VAL A 192 -1.19 17.19 -9.20
CA VAL A 192 -0.19 18.27 -9.17
C VAL A 192 -0.88 19.63 -9.02
N THR A 193 -1.92 19.90 -9.81
CA THR A 193 -2.69 21.15 -9.70
C THR A 193 -3.33 21.30 -8.32
N ALA A 194 -3.96 20.24 -7.79
CA ALA A 194 -4.54 20.24 -6.44
C ALA A 194 -3.48 20.52 -5.37
N THR A 195 -2.30 19.90 -5.50
CA THR A 195 -1.16 20.15 -4.61
C THR A 195 -0.66 21.60 -4.71
N MET A 196 -0.63 22.19 -5.90
CA MET A 196 -0.25 23.60 -6.09
C MET A 196 -1.28 24.59 -5.54
N VAL A 197 -2.57 24.24 -5.56
CA VAL A 197 -3.67 25.10 -5.08
C VAL A 197 -3.86 24.99 -3.57
N HIS A 198 -3.90 23.78 -3.03
CA HIS A 198 -4.17 23.53 -1.61
C HIS A 198 -2.89 23.50 -0.76
N GLY A 199 -1.74 23.24 -1.38
CA GLY A 199 -0.50 22.98 -0.67
C GLY A 199 -0.51 21.62 0.04
N VAL A 200 0.67 21.20 0.51
CA VAL A 200 0.80 20.17 1.55
C VAL A 200 1.50 20.84 2.70
N SER A 201 0.78 21.08 3.79
CA SER A 201 1.33 21.68 5.00
C SER A 201 2.31 20.70 5.65
N LEU A 202 3.43 21.24 6.12
CA LEU A 202 4.38 20.48 6.91
C LEU A 202 3.89 20.40 8.37
N GLY A 203 3.99 19.21 8.94
CA GLY A 203 3.67 18.93 10.33
C GLY A 203 4.70 19.54 11.29
N LEU A 204 4.34 19.53 12.59
CA LEU A 204 5.18 20.06 13.66
C LEU A 204 6.60 19.46 13.66
N ASP A 205 6.71 18.17 13.32
CA ASP A 205 7.97 17.44 13.21
C ASP A 205 8.98 18.11 12.26
N PHE A 206 8.50 18.83 11.25
CA PHE A 206 9.35 19.47 10.24
C PHE A 206 9.42 20.98 10.39
N THR A 207 8.34 21.62 10.83
CA THR A 207 8.32 23.09 11.02
C THR A 207 8.99 23.51 12.33
N GLY A 208 9.02 22.64 13.34
CA GLY A 208 9.27 23.04 14.72
C GLY A 208 8.14 23.91 15.28
N GLY A 209 8.27 24.31 16.54
CA GLY A 209 7.30 25.11 17.28
C GLY A 209 6.59 24.34 18.38
N THR A 210 5.47 24.88 18.85
CA THR A 210 4.64 24.28 19.90
C THR A 210 3.27 23.95 19.35
N ALA A 211 2.78 22.73 19.63
CA ALA A 211 1.40 22.34 19.41
C ALA A 211 0.72 21.99 20.73
N VAL A 212 -0.49 22.50 20.92
CA VAL A 212 -1.38 22.20 22.04
C VAL A 212 -2.65 21.59 21.49
N VAL A 213 -3.02 20.41 22.00
CA VAL A 213 -4.32 19.78 21.74
C VAL A 213 -5.19 20.06 22.96
N ALA A 214 -6.33 20.70 22.73
CA ALA A 214 -7.30 21.01 23.78
C ALA A 214 -8.70 20.54 23.37
N THR A 215 -9.42 19.97 24.34
CA THR A 215 -10.81 19.55 24.20
C THR A 215 -11.72 20.45 25.03
N PHE A 216 -12.77 20.96 24.40
CA PHE A 216 -13.74 21.87 24.99
C PHE A 216 -15.00 21.12 25.46
N ASP A 217 -15.66 21.68 26.46
CA ASP A 217 -16.90 21.12 27.02
C ASP A 217 -18.11 21.27 26.09
N ALA A 218 -18.05 22.19 25.11
CA ALA A 218 -19.08 22.42 24.10
C ALA A 218 -18.46 22.60 22.71
N PRO A 219 -19.23 22.41 21.62
CA PRO A 219 -18.75 22.68 20.26
C PRO A 219 -18.25 24.11 20.13
N ILE A 220 -17.17 24.29 19.37
CA ILE A 220 -16.52 25.59 19.24
C ILE A 220 -16.35 26.03 17.80
N ASP A 221 -16.50 27.34 17.58
CA ASP A 221 -16.16 27.98 16.33
C ASP A 221 -14.66 28.32 16.31
N GLU A 222 -13.96 27.84 15.29
CA GLU A 222 -12.54 28.13 15.08
C GLU A 222 -12.30 29.62 14.92
N GLU A 223 -13.25 30.36 14.35
CA GLU A 223 -13.08 31.78 14.06
C GLU A 223 -12.98 32.57 15.38
N VAL A 224 -13.79 32.23 16.39
CA VAL A 224 -13.73 32.87 17.71
C VAL A 224 -12.39 32.61 18.38
N ILE A 225 -11.86 31.39 18.30
CA ILE A 225 -10.58 31.03 18.92
C ILE A 225 -9.40 31.74 18.25
N ARG A 226 -9.40 31.88 16.92
CA ARG A 226 -8.31 32.56 16.20
C ARG A 226 -8.11 34.01 16.64
N HIS A 227 -9.13 34.67 17.16
CA HIS A 227 -9.04 36.06 17.66
C HIS A 227 -8.42 36.16 19.06
N VAL A 228 -8.38 35.06 19.83
CA VAL A 228 -7.86 35.03 21.20
C VAL A 228 -6.43 34.48 21.25
N LEU A 229 -6.00 33.76 20.20
CA LEU A 229 -4.68 33.16 20.12
C LEU A 229 -3.59 34.15 19.67
N PRO A 230 -2.31 33.87 19.98
CA PRO A 230 -1.19 34.64 19.47
C PRO A 230 -1.19 34.75 17.94
N GLU A 231 -0.73 35.88 17.39
CA GLU A 231 -0.60 36.05 15.94
C GLU A 231 0.27 34.96 15.30
N GLY A 232 -0.15 34.48 14.12
CA GLY A 232 0.53 33.39 13.42
C GLY A 232 0.18 31.98 13.91
N SER A 233 -0.69 31.85 14.92
CA SER A 233 -1.22 30.55 15.33
C SER A 233 -2.09 29.93 14.23
N THR A 234 -1.89 28.65 13.95
CA THR A 234 -2.80 27.86 13.11
C THR A 234 -3.69 27.00 14.00
N VAL A 235 -4.99 26.98 13.67
CA VAL A 235 -6.00 26.19 14.38
C VAL A 235 -6.53 25.16 13.40
N GLN A 236 -6.52 23.90 13.80
CA GLN A 236 -7.06 22.79 13.04
C GLN A 236 -7.94 21.93 13.94
N ARG A 237 -9.03 21.40 13.39
CA ARG A 237 -9.83 20.37 14.08
C ARG A 237 -9.01 19.11 14.27
N TYR A 238 -9.13 18.50 15.43
CA TYR A 238 -8.28 17.38 15.79
C TYR A 238 -9.10 16.23 16.37
N GLY A 239 -8.87 15.02 15.87
CA GLY A 239 -9.39 13.80 16.45
C GLY A 239 -10.83 13.42 16.14
N ALA A 240 -11.37 12.49 16.93
CA ALA A 240 -12.66 11.83 16.67
C ALA A 240 -13.89 12.72 16.95
N THR A 241 -13.71 13.77 17.75
CA THR A 241 -14.70 14.82 18.07
C THR A 241 -14.22 16.16 17.53
N PRO A 242 -14.13 16.33 16.19
CA PRO A 242 -13.54 17.51 15.56
C PRO A 242 -14.34 18.79 15.82
N ASP A 243 -15.57 18.68 16.32
CA ASP A 243 -16.42 19.78 16.76
C ASP A 243 -15.98 20.38 18.11
N ARG A 244 -15.22 19.64 18.92
CA ARG A 244 -14.86 20.00 20.30
C ARG A 244 -13.37 19.93 20.59
N THR A 245 -12.58 19.30 19.75
CA THR A 245 -11.15 19.10 19.98
C THR A 245 -10.36 19.81 18.89
N LEU A 246 -9.45 20.69 19.30
CA LEU A 246 -8.63 21.50 18.41
C LEU A 246 -7.15 21.29 18.67
N GLN A 247 -6.38 21.28 17.60
CA GLN A 247 -4.93 21.41 17.64
C GLN A 247 -4.55 22.84 17.27
N ILE A 248 -3.87 23.50 18.20
CA ILE A 248 -3.36 24.85 18.04
C ILE A 248 -1.85 24.75 17.88
N ARG A 249 -1.33 25.24 16.76
CA ARG A 249 0.12 25.28 16.50
C ARG A 249 0.60 26.71 16.44
N VAL A 250 1.66 26.98 17.19
CA VAL A 250 2.39 28.24 17.15
C VAL A 250 3.75 27.95 16.54
N PRO A 251 4.04 28.46 15.32
CA PRO A 251 5.35 28.37 14.72
C PRO A 251 6.37 29.08 15.62
N GLN A 252 7.56 28.51 15.78
CA GLN A 252 8.65 29.23 16.44
C GLN A 252 9.31 30.21 15.48
N ALA A 253 9.48 31.46 15.91
CA ALA A 253 10.25 32.45 15.17
C ALA A 253 11.74 32.02 15.14
N PRO A 254 12.47 32.20 14.01
CA PRO A 254 13.84 31.70 13.85
C PRO A 254 14.88 32.22 14.85
N THR A 255 14.57 33.29 15.58
CA THR A 255 15.49 34.05 16.45
C THR A 255 15.35 33.72 17.93
N VAL A 256 14.54 32.74 18.30
CA VAL A 256 14.18 32.48 19.70
C VAL A 256 14.97 31.29 20.27
N THR A 257 15.64 31.51 21.41
CA THR A 257 16.40 30.54 22.20
C THR A 257 15.46 29.61 23.01
N ASP A 258 15.95 28.42 23.38
CA ASP A 258 15.26 27.30 24.07
C ASP A 258 14.47 27.63 25.38
N GLY A 259 14.36 28.89 25.80
CA GLY A 259 13.62 29.34 26.98
C GLY A 259 12.17 29.80 26.74
N ASP A 260 11.72 29.93 25.49
CA ASP A 260 10.40 30.51 25.13
C ASP A 260 9.28 29.46 24.95
N ASP A 261 9.63 28.17 24.97
CA ASP A 261 8.68 27.06 24.81
C ASP A 261 7.58 27.10 25.87
N GLN A 262 7.95 27.33 27.13
CA GLN A 262 6.98 27.45 28.22
C GLN A 262 6.17 28.74 28.15
N ALA A 263 6.73 29.82 27.60
CA ALA A 263 6.01 31.06 27.41
C ALA A 263 4.91 30.92 26.35
N HIS A 264 5.19 30.22 25.24
CA HIS A 264 4.18 29.91 24.23
C HIS A 264 3.07 29.02 24.77
N VAL A 265 3.41 27.94 25.50
CA VAL A 265 2.41 27.09 26.15
C VAL A 265 1.58 27.90 27.15
N HIS A 266 2.22 28.76 27.94
CA HIS A 266 1.53 29.61 28.90
C HIS A 266 0.61 30.63 28.22
N ALA A 267 1.04 31.26 27.12
CA ALA A 267 0.22 32.17 26.33
C ALA A 267 -1.03 31.46 25.77
N ILE A 268 -0.86 30.25 25.22
CA ILE A 268 -1.98 29.45 24.70
C ILE A 268 -2.93 29.04 25.85
N THR A 269 -2.41 28.52 26.96
CA THR A 269 -3.24 28.12 28.11
C THR A 269 -4.05 29.30 28.67
N THR A 270 -3.46 30.49 28.72
CA THR A 270 -4.12 31.71 29.18
C THR A 270 -5.21 32.15 28.19
N ALA A 271 -4.92 32.14 26.89
CA ALA A 271 -5.88 32.44 25.83
C ALA A 271 -7.08 31.47 25.85
N LEU A 272 -6.82 30.17 26.05
CA LEU A 272 -7.85 29.13 26.15
C LEU A 272 -8.73 29.23 27.40
N SER A 273 -8.27 29.96 28.41
CA SER A 273 -9.02 30.22 29.65
C SER A 273 -9.86 31.50 29.58
N ALA A 274 -9.94 32.14 28.41
CA ALA A 274 -10.71 33.37 28.24
C ALA A 274 -12.21 33.14 28.54
N PRO A 275 -12.89 34.08 29.24
CA PRO A 275 -14.31 33.93 29.58
C PRO A 275 -15.26 33.82 28.38
N SER A 276 -14.79 34.19 27.19
CA SER A 276 -15.52 34.08 25.92
C SER A 276 -15.55 32.65 25.36
N LEU A 277 -14.75 31.74 25.90
CA LEU A 277 -14.66 30.35 25.46
C LEU A 277 -15.30 29.40 26.49
N PRO A 278 -15.89 28.28 26.05
CA PRO A 278 -16.26 27.19 26.94
C PRO A 278 -15.03 26.68 27.71
N PRO A 279 -15.23 26.09 28.90
CA PRO A 279 -14.14 25.42 29.60
C PRO A 279 -13.45 24.39 28.69
N SER A 280 -12.13 24.32 28.80
CA SER A 280 -11.29 23.39 28.05
C SER A 280 -10.29 22.70 28.95
N HIS A 281 -9.90 21.50 28.55
CA HIS A 281 -8.77 20.77 29.14
C HIS A 281 -7.72 20.52 28.06
N ILE A 282 -6.46 20.64 28.46
CA ILE A 282 -5.34 20.39 27.57
C ILE A 282 -5.03 18.90 27.63
N ASP A 283 -5.24 18.23 26.50
CA ASP A 283 -4.99 16.81 26.35
C ASP A 283 -3.49 16.53 26.19
N ARG A 284 -2.82 17.39 25.42
CA ARG A 284 -1.42 17.17 25.04
C ARG A 284 -0.74 18.47 24.64
N THR A 285 0.50 18.63 25.10
CA THR A 285 1.42 19.66 24.61
C THR A 285 2.62 18.96 23.97
N THR A 286 3.07 19.45 22.82
CA THR A 286 4.26 18.93 22.14
C THR A 286 5.06 20.11 21.60
N THR A 287 6.33 20.17 21.93
CA THR A 287 7.22 21.24 21.49
C THR A 287 8.45 20.65 20.84
N ILE A 288 8.83 21.20 19.69
CA ILE A 288 9.95 20.75 18.87
C ILE A 288 10.79 21.97 18.50
N GLY A 289 12.04 21.98 18.93
CA GLY A 289 12.97 23.06 18.58
C GLY A 289 13.26 23.13 17.07
N PRO A 290 13.57 24.32 16.53
CA PRO A 290 13.71 24.56 15.08
C PRO A 290 14.94 23.87 14.46
N THR A 291 15.95 23.56 15.27
CA THR A 291 17.12 22.77 14.85
C THR A 291 16.76 21.29 14.70
N PHE A 292 16.05 20.75 15.68
CA PHE A 292 15.58 19.35 15.67
C PHE A 292 14.58 19.12 14.53
N GLY A 293 13.63 20.03 14.32
CA GLY A 293 12.67 19.93 13.21
C GLY A 293 13.32 19.89 11.83
N ARG A 294 14.37 20.70 11.60
CA ARG A 294 15.15 20.66 10.35
C ARG A 294 15.91 19.35 10.17
N ASP A 295 16.47 18.79 11.24
CA ASP A 295 17.15 17.49 11.20
C ASP A 295 16.14 16.37 10.87
N LEU A 296 14.95 16.37 11.49
CA LEU A 296 13.87 15.43 11.18
C LEU A 296 13.39 15.56 9.73
N GLN A 297 13.27 16.78 9.20
CA GLN A 297 12.89 17.02 7.81
C GLN A 297 13.92 16.44 6.82
N GLN A 298 15.21 16.69 7.06
CA GLN A 298 16.29 16.15 6.23
C GLN A 298 16.30 14.62 6.26
N LYS A 299 16.22 14.04 7.46
CA LYS A 299 16.14 12.59 7.67
C LYS A 299 14.92 11.97 6.99
N GLY A 300 13.75 12.57 7.13
CA GLY A 300 12.52 12.12 6.44
C GLY A 300 12.68 12.15 4.92
N THR A 301 13.31 13.20 4.39
CA THR A 301 13.63 13.32 2.96
C THR A 301 14.60 12.22 2.50
N TYR A 302 15.67 11.96 3.27
CA TYR A 302 16.62 10.88 2.98
C TYR A 302 15.97 9.50 3.04
N ALA A 303 15.08 9.26 4.01
CA ALA A 303 14.30 8.02 4.09
C ALA A 303 13.45 7.82 2.82
N LEU A 304 12.72 8.87 2.42
CA LEU A 304 11.82 8.82 1.27
C LEU A 304 12.57 8.55 -0.04
N VAL A 305 13.58 9.39 -0.33
CA VAL A 305 14.38 9.29 -1.56
C VAL A 305 15.19 7.99 -1.57
N GLY A 306 15.81 7.64 -0.45
CA GLY A 306 16.60 6.41 -0.32
C GLY A 306 15.78 5.15 -0.58
N ALA A 307 14.57 5.07 -0.03
CA ALA A 307 13.67 3.94 -0.25
C ALA A 307 13.18 3.89 -1.71
N LEU A 308 12.80 5.03 -2.30
CA LEU A 308 12.38 5.09 -3.70
C LEU A 308 13.49 4.63 -4.65
N LEU A 309 14.72 5.08 -4.43
CA LEU A 309 15.88 4.65 -5.21
C LEU A 309 16.19 3.17 -4.97
N GLY A 310 16.12 2.69 -3.72
CA GLY A 310 16.33 1.28 -3.39
C GLY A 310 15.31 0.36 -4.04
N ILE A 311 14.03 0.73 -3.99
CA ILE A 311 12.93 0.01 -4.65
C ILE A 311 13.13 0.01 -6.17
N ALA A 312 13.41 1.17 -6.77
CA ALA A 312 13.67 1.28 -8.20
C ALA A 312 14.88 0.43 -8.64
N ALA A 313 15.97 0.44 -7.86
CA ALA A 313 17.15 -0.37 -8.11
C ALA A 313 16.84 -1.87 -8.01
N TYR A 314 16.10 -2.29 -6.98
CA TYR A 314 15.66 -3.67 -6.83
C TYR A 314 14.82 -4.14 -8.03
N VAL A 315 13.81 -3.36 -8.42
CA VAL A 315 12.95 -3.67 -9.57
C VAL A 315 13.77 -3.69 -10.87
N ALA A 316 14.72 -2.77 -11.05
CA ALA A 316 15.60 -2.74 -12.22
C ALA A 316 16.51 -3.96 -12.32
N MET A 317 16.99 -4.50 -11.19
CA MET A 317 17.71 -5.78 -11.16
C MET A 317 16.80 -6.97 -11.43
N ARG A 318 15.55 -6.92 -10.96
CA ARG A 318 14.59 -8.04 -11.04
C ARG A 318 13.93 -8.19 -12.40
N PHE A 319 13.68 -7.10 -13.13
CA PHE A 319 12.90 -7.09 -14.37
C PHE A 319 13.63 -6.48 -15.56
N ARG A 320 13.14 -6.75 -16.78
CA ARG A 320 13.66 -6.09 -18.00
C ARG A 320 13.35 -4.59 -17.94
N PRO A 321 14.16 -3.72 -18.59
CA PRO A 321 14.06 -2.27 -18.44
C PRO A 321 12.66 -1.69 -18.61
N GLY A 322 11.87 -2.16 -19.58
CA GLY A 322 10.52 -1.64 -19.78
C GLY A 322 9.56 -1.93 -18.62
N PHE A 323 9.63 -3.13 -18.03
CA PHE A 323 8.86 -3.46 -16.82
C PHE A 323 9.37 -2.68 -15.60
N ALA A 324 10.68 -2.51 -15.47
CA ALA A 324 11.24 -1.72 -14.37
C ALA A 324 10.80 -0.25 -14.40
N VAL A 325 10.78 0.35 -15.59
CA VAL A 325 10.23 1.70 -15.81
C VAL A 325 8.74 1.73 -15.47
N GLY A 326 7.95 0.76 -15.94
CA GLY A 326 6.51 0.68 -15.64
C GLY A 326 6.20 0.64 -14.14
N ALA A 327 6.89 -0.21 -13.40
CA ALA A 327 6.73 -0.31 -11.94
C ALA A 327 7.15 0.97 -11.21
N THR A 328 8.30 1.55 -11.60
CA THR A 328 8.80 2.79 -10.96
C THR A 328 7.84 3.95 -11.21
N VAL A 329 7.34 4.12 -12.43
CA VAL A 329 6.39 5.18 -12.78
C VAL A 329 5.07 5.01 -12.03
N ALA A 330 4.55 3.79 -11.90
CA ALA A 330 3.34 3.52 -11.12
C ALA A 330 3.54 3.84 -9.63
N THR A 331 4.68 3.49 -9.05
CA THR A 331 5.00 3.81 -7.65
C THR A 331 5.04 5.31 -7.42
N VAL A 332 5.70 6.06 -8.30
CA VAL A 332 5.76 7.53 -8.22
C VAL A 332 4.38 8.15 -8.39
N HIS A 333 3.59 7.65 -9.36
CA HIS A 333 2.20 8.05 -9.53
C HIS A 333 1.42 7.89 -8.22
N ASP A 334 1.52 6.74 -7.56
CA ASP A 334 0.74 6.46 -6.35
C ASP A 334 1.10 7.38 -5.21
N LEU A 335 2.40 7.68 -5.03
CA LEU A 335 2.83 8.63 -4.00
C LEU A 335 2.35 10.05 -4.30
N VAL A 336 2.44 10.52 -5.55
CA VAL A 336 2.00 11.86 -5.94
C VAL A 336 0.49 12.02 -5.73
N VAL A 337 -0.31 11.05 -6.17
CA VAL A 337 -1.77 11.11 -5.99
C VAL A 337 -2.14 11.00 -4.52
N THR A 338 -1.50 10.12 -3.76
CA THR A 338 -1.73 9.99 -2.32
C THR A 338 -1.42 11.29 -1.59
N MET A 339 -0.31 11.94 -1.91
CA MET A 339 0.07 13.25 -1.35
C MET A 339 -0.95 14.35 -1.67
N ALA A 340 -1.45 14.39 -2.90
CA ALA A 340 -2.45 15.38 -3.29
C ALA A 340 -3.77 15.20 -2.51
N VAL A 341 -4.23 13.94 -2.39
CA VAL A 341 -5.46 13.61 -1.63
C VAL A 341 -5.28 13.92 -0.13
N LEU A 342 -4.10 13.69 0.43
CA LEU A 342 -3.78 14.05 1.81
C LEU A 342 -3.86 15.55 2.06
N GLY A 343 -3.25 16.35 1.19
CA GLY A 343 -3.30 17.81 1.28
C GLY A 343 -4.73 18.35 1.16
N MET A 344 -5.53 17.80 0.24
CA MET A 344 -6.95 18.13 0.11
C MET A 344 -7.78 17.73 1.35
N ALA A 345 -7.40 16.65 2.03
CA ALA A 345 -8.05 16.20 3.26
C ALA A 345 -7.58 16.98 4.50
N GLY A 346 -6.64 17.92 4.36
CA GLY A 346 -6.14 18.75 5.45
C GLY A 346 -5.18 18.04 6.41
N TYR A 347 -4.56 16.93 5.98
CA TYR A 347 -3.52 16.28 6.77
C TYR A 347 -2.17 16.94 6.56
N ASP A 348 -1.50 17.27 7.66
CA ASP A 348 -0.13 17.75 7.66
C ASP A 348 0.87 16.61 7.44
N LEU A 349 1.87 16.83 6.60
CA LEU A 349 2.96 15.89 6.38
C LEU A 349 3.86 15.84 7.62
N ASP A 350 3.76 14.79 8.42
CA ASP A 350 4.60 14.50 9.58
C ASP A 350 5.44 13.21 9.35
N LEU A 351 6.22 12.79 10.36
CA LEU A 351 7.02 11.57 10.24
C LEU A 351 6.17 10.28 10.11
N ASN A 352 4.94 10.28 10.66
CA ASN A 352 4.04 9.14 10.52
C ASN A 352 3.54 9.01 9.08
N ILE A 353 3.15 10.13 8.45
CA ILE A 353 2.76 10.13 7.04
C ILE A 353 3.94 9.74 6.15
N VAL A 354 5.17 10.18 6.45
CA VAL A 354 6.36 9.67 5.71
C VAL A 354 6.49 8.15 5.82
N ALA A 355 6.28 7.58 7.01
CA ALA A 355 6.28 6.13 7.18
C ALA A 355 5.14 5.44 6.40
N ALA A 356 3.96 6.05 6.37
CA ALA A 356 2.81 5.57 5.60
C ALA A 356 3.08 5.62 4.08
N LEU A 357 3.66 6.70 3.56
CA LEU A 357 4.03 6.83 2.14
C LEU A 357 5.04 5.75 1.74
N LEU A 358 6.04 5.49 2.58
CA LEU A 358 7.02 4.44 2.33
C LEU A 358 6.41 3.04 2.38
N THR A 359 5.42 2.85 3.24
CA THR A 359 4.60 1.64 3.24
C THR A 359 3.82 1.48 1.95
N VAL A 360 3.19 2.56 1.47
CA VAL A 360 2.45 2.59 0.19
C VAL A 360 3.38 2.28 -0.99
N ALA A 361 4.61 2.81 -0.99
CA ALA A 361 5.59 2.52 -2.03
C ALA A 361 5.94 1.02 -2.10
N GLY A 362 6.20 0.39 -0.94
CA GLY A 362 6.46 -1.05 -0.88
C GLY A 362 5.23 -1.88 -1.30
N TYR A 363 4.05 -1.47 -0.85
CA TYR A 363 2.79 -2.15 -1.15
C TYR A 363 2.40 -2.06 -2.64
N SER A 364 2.50 -0.88 -3.26
CA SER A 364 2.20 -0.67 -4.69
C SER A 364 3.08 -1.55 -5.60
N VAL A 365 4.37 -1.64 -5.28
CA VAL A 365 5.31 -2.47 -6.04
C VAL A 365 5.04 -3.97 -5.84
N ASN A 366 4.55 -4.41 -4.68
CA ASN A 366 4.23 -5.82 -4.43
C ASN A 366 3.29 -6.40 -5.50
N ASP A 367 2.14 -5.76 -5.75
CA ASP A 367 1.19 -6.25 -6.76
C ASP A 367 1.75 -6.14 -8.18
N THR A 368 2.53 -5.09 -8.46
CA THR A 368 3.21 -4.94 -9.75
C THR A 368 4.22 -6.06 -10.02
N ILE A 369 5.00 -6.47 -9.01
CA ILE A 369 5.96 -7.58 -9.11
C ILE A 369 5.22 -8.87 -9.51
N VAL A 370 4.10 -9.17 -8.85
CA VAL A 370 3.37 -10.42 -9.09
C VAL A 370 2.72 -10.45 -10.47
N ILE A 371 2.11 -9.35 -10.90
CA ILE A 371 1.57 -9.25 -12.26
C ILE A 371 2.68 -9.39 -13.29
N PHE A 372 3.81 -8.71 -13.13
CA PHE A 372 4.91 -8.79 -14.09
C PHE A 372 5.60 -10.15 -14.12
N ASP A 373 5.71 -10.83 -12.99
CA ASP A 373 6.22 -12.20 -12.95
C ASP A 373 5.27 -13.15 -13.69
N ARG A 374 3.95 -12.97 -13.55
CA ARG A 374 2.95 -13.73 -14.30
C ARG A 374 2.98 -13.45 -15.80
N VAL A 375 3.19 -12.19 -16.20
CA VAL A 375 3.42 -11.82 -17.62
C VAL A 375 4.63 -12.58 -18.17
N ARG A 376 5.73 -12.62 -17.41
CA ARG A 376 6.96 -13.34 -17.78
C ARG A 376 6.73 -14.84 -17.89
N GLU A 377 5.97 -15.44 -16.97
CA GLU A 377 5.59 -16.86 -17.01
C GLU A 377 4.82 -17.17 -18.31
N ARG A 378 3.81 -16.36 -18.66
CA ARG A 378 3.02 -16.54 -19.89
C ARG A 378 3.83 -16.39 -21.17
N LEU A 379 4.72 -15.38 -21.24
CA LEU A 379 5.61 -15.18 -22.39
C LEU A 379 6.61 -16.32 -22.58
N ARG A 380 7.02 -16.98 -21.48
CA ARG A 380 7.91 -18.15 -21.54
C ARG A 380 7.18 -19.43 -21.91
N ALA A 381 5.90 -19.56 -21.55
CA ALA A 381 5.11 -20.76 -21.82
C ALA A 381 4.84 -20.96 -23.32
N SER A 382 4.71 -19.88 -24.10
CA SER A 382 4.51 -19.98 -25.56
C SER A 382 4.98 -18.74 -26.30
N ALA A 383 5.83 -18.95 -27.31
CA ALA A 383 6.32 -17.90 -28.20
C ALA A 383 5.21 -17.26 -29.08
N ARG A 384 4.01 -17.87 -29.13
CA ARG A 384 2.86 -17.34 -29.90
C ARG A 384 2.07 -16.29 -29.13
N VAL A 385 2.28 -16.15 -27.81
CA VAL A 385 1.54 -15.22 -26.97
C VAL A 385 2.13 -13.81 -27.13
N THR A 386 1.31 -12.85 -27.56
CA THR A 386 1.71 -11.45 -27.65
C THR A 386 1.83 -10.81 -26.27
N LEU A 387 2.65 -9.77 -26.13
CA LEU A 387 2.81 -9.04 -24.86
C LEU A 387 1.46 -8.56 -24.31
N ASP A 388 0.60 -8.01 -25.15
CA ASP A 388 -0.72 -7.49 -24.76
C ASP A 388 -1.63 -8.60 -24.21
N THR A 389 -1.61 -9.78 -24.84
CA THR A 389 -2.37 -10.95 -24.39
C THR A 389 -1.81 -11.48 -23.08
N ALA A 390 -0.48 -11.56 -22.96
CA ALA A 390 0.19 -11.98 -21.73
C ALA A 390 -0.15 -11.06 -20.55
N ILE A 391 -0.15 -9.74 -20.75
CA ILE A 391 -0.54 -8.75 -19.75
C ILE A 391 -2.01 -8.94 -19.35
N SER A 392 -2.92 -9.01 -20.32
CA SER A 392 -4.35 -9.14 -20.03
C SER A 392 -4.68 -10.39 -19.23
N GLN A 393 -4.11 -11.51 -19.65
CA GLN A 393 -4.32 -12.76 -18.95
C GLN A 393 -3.61 -12.78 -17.59
N ALA A 394 -2.44 -12.16 -17.44
CA ALA A 394 -1.74 -12.09 -16.16
C ALA A 394 -2.52 -11.27 -15.13
N VAL A 395 -3.12 -10.14 -15.53
CA VAL A 395 -3.99 -9.35 -14.65
C VAL A 395 -5.20 -10.17 -14.22
N ILE A 396 -5.85 -10.89 -15.15
CA ILE A 396 -7.01 -11.73 -14.82
C ILE A 396 -6.64 -12.87 -13.86
N ASP A 397 -5.53 -13.55 -14.10
CA ASP A 397 -5.07 -14.66 -13.25
C ASP A 397 -4.80 -14.22 -11.81
N THR A 398 -4.28 -13.01 -11.65
CA THR A 398 -3.82 -12.47 -10.35
C THR A 398 -4.90 -11.69 -9.62
N LEU A 399 -6.00 -11.36 -10.28
CA LEU A 399 -7.07 -10.53 -9.75
C LEU A 399 -7.68 -11.06 -8.44
N GLY A 400 -7.92 -12.37 -8.38
CA GLY A 400 -8.43 -13.01 -7.17
C GLY A 400 -7.49 -12.82 -5.97
N ARG A 401 -6.17 -12.90 -6.19
CA ARG A 401 -5.16 -12.57 -5.18
C ARG A 401 -5.26 -11.11 -4.79
N THR A 402 -5.14 -10.19 -5.75
CA THR A 402 -5.12 -8.73 -5.50
C THR A 402 -6.34 -8.25 -4.72
N ILE A 403 -7.54 -8.75 -5.04
CA ILE A 403 -8.76 -8.41 -4.31
C ILE A 403 -8.68 -8.83 -2.84
N ILE A 404 -8.14 -10.03 -2.57
CA ILE A 404 -8.06 -10.54 -1.20
C ILE A 404 -6.95 -9.84 -0.42
N THR A 405 -5.77 -9.67 -1.01
CA THR A 405 -4.61 -9.06 -0.35
C THR A 405 -4.87 -7.58 -0.05
N SER A 406 -5.38 -6.82 -1.02
CA SER A 406 -5.84 -5.45 -0.80
C SER A 406 -7.02 -5.39 0.15
N GLY A 407 -7.99 -6.30 0.03
CA GLY A 407 -9.15 -6.33 0.91
C GLY A 407 -8.80 -6.58 2.39
N THR A 408 -7.90 -7.53 2.69
CA THR A 408 -7.52 -7.83 4.08
C THR A 408 -6.63 -6.74 4.67
N THR A 409 -5.71 -6.21 3.87
CA THR A 409 -4.86 -5.08 4.30
C THR A 409 -5.72 -3.84 4.55
N LEU A 410 -6.62 -3.52 3.62
CA LEU A 410 -7.55 -2.40 3.76
C LEU A 410 -8.46 -2.58 4.99
N ALA A 411 -8.96 -3.78 5.27
CA ALA A 411 -9.76 -4.04 6.47
C ALA A 411 -8.97 -3.76 7.77
N ALA A 412 -7.70 -4.18 7.83
CA ALA A 412 -6.83 -3.91 8.97
C ALA A 412 -6.55 -2.41 9.15
N VAL A 413 -6.29 -1.70 8.05
CA VAL A 413 -6.01 -0.26 8.08
C VAL A 413 -7.27 0.57 8.33
N ILE A 414 -8.45 0.14 7.86
CA ILE A 414 -9.73 0.78 8.24
C ILE A 414 -9.98 0.62 9.74
N ALA A 415 -9.73 -0.56 10.32
CA ALA A 415 -9.81 -0.72 11.76
C ALA A 415 -8.81 0.21 12.48
N LEU A 416 -7.59 0.36 11.94
CA LEU A 416 -6.64 1.33 12.47
C LEU A 416 -7.12 2.78 12.31
N TYR A 417 -7.80 3.13 11.23
CA TYR A 417 -8.33 4.47 11.02
C TYR A 417 -9.46 4.80 11.99
N LEU A 418 -10.35 3.84 12.25
CA LEU A 418 -11.50 4.01 13.14
C LEU A 418 -11.11 3.94 14.63
N PHE A 419 -10.13 3.11 14.99
CA PHE A 419 -9.80 2.80 16.39
C PHE A 419 -8.38 3.17 16.82
N GLY A 420 -7.49 3.55 15.89
CA GLY A 420 -6.08 3.86 16.16
C GLY A 420 -5.83 5.25 16.75
N GLY A 421 -6.88 6.03 16.94
CA GLY A 421 -6.81 7.37 17.52
C GLY A 421 -6.23 8.43 16.57
N THR A 422 -6.10 9.63 17.09
CA THR A 422 -5.83 10.85 16.32
C THR A 422 -4.43 10.88 15.71
N VAL A 423 -3.45 10.32 16.40
CA VAL A 423 -2.04 10.28 15.96
C VAL A 423 -1.85 9.35 14.76
N LEU A 424 -2.63 8.26 14.67
CA LEU A 424 -2.52 7.30 13.57
C LEU A 424 -3.56 7.52 12.47
N ALA A 425 -4.50 8.47 12.63
CA ALA A 425 -5.54 8.75 11.64
C ALA A 425 -4.93 9.16 10.29
N GLY A 426 -3.98 10.11 10.29
CA GLY A 426 -3.29 10.55 9.06
C GLY A 426 -2.48 9.42 8.42
N PHE A 427 -1.78 8.62 9.23
CA PHE A 427 -1.08 7.42 8.78
C PHE A 427 -2.05 6.43 8.09
N ALA A 428 -3.14 6.08 8.75
CA ALA A 428 -4.08 5.07 8.26
C ALA A 428 -4.82 5.57 7.01
N PHE A 429 -5.23 6.84 6.97
CA PHE A 429 -5.82 7.46 5.79
C PHE A 429 -4.85 7.44 4.60
N THR A 430 -3.58 7.78 4.82
CA THR A 430 -2.53 7.70 3.79
C THR A 430 -2.43 6.29 3.21
N VAL A 431 -2.36 5.26 4.07
CA VAL A 431 -2.27 3.87 3.62
C VAL A 431 -3.55 3.40 2.91
N ILE A 432 -4.74 3.83 3.37
CA ILE A 432 -6.02 3.52 2.69
C ILE A 432 -6.00 4.04 1.24
N VAL A 433 -5.70 5.34 1.08
CA VAL A 433 -5.64 5.96 -0.25
C VAL A 433 -4.59 5.27 -1.10
N GLY A 434 -3.40 5.02 -0.54
CA GLY A 434 -2.32 4.36 -1.25
C GLY A 434 -2.62 2.93 -1.70
N ILE A 435 -3.31 2.12 -0.89
CA ILE A 435 -3.73 0.76 -1.29
C ILE A 435 -4.73 0.83 -2.45
N ILE A 436 -5.70 1.75 -2.40
CA ILE A 436 -6.69 1.94 -3.46
C ILE A 436 -6.00 2.37 -4.76
N MET A 437 -5.14 3.39 -4.67
CA MET A 437 -4.40 3.90 -5.83
C MET A 437 -3.43 2.87 -6.39
N GLY A 438 -2.68 2.14 -5.55
CA GLY A 438 -1.73 1.11 -5.98
C GLY A 438 -2.39 -0.10 -6.64
N THR A 439 -3.55 -0.52 -6.12
CA THR A 439 -4.33 -1.60 -6.74
C THR A 439 -4.78 -1.20 -8.15
N TRP A 440 -5.18 0.06 -8.32
CA TRP A 440 -5.59 0.60 -9.61
C TRP A 440 -4.39 0.82 -10.55
N SER A 441 -3.33 1.47 -10.09
CA SER A 441 -2.19 1.86 -10.91
C SER A 441 -1.43 0.66 -11.47
N THR A 442 -1.41 -0.46 -10.75
CA THR A 442 -0.76 -1.68 -11.25
C THR A 442 -1.34 -2.13 -12.60
N VAL A 443 -2.66 -2.02 -12.77
CA VAL A 443 -3.36 -2.41 -13.99
C VAL A 443 -3.38 -1.28 -15.04
N PHE A 444 -3.63 -0.04 -14.60
CA PHE A 444 -3.89 1.08 -15.53
C PHE A 444 -2.67 1.96 -15.82
N VAL A 445 -1.60 1.83 -15.03
CA VAL A 445 -0.34 2.59 -15.19
C VAL A 445 0.82 1.65 -15.48
N ALA A 446 1.13 0.72 -14.56
CA ALA A 446 2.35 -0.08 -14.63
C ALA A 446 2.39 -0.94 -15.89
N ALA A 447 1.34 -1.74 -16.13
CA ALA A 447 1.23 -2.61 -17.28
C ALA A 447 1.23 -1.86 -18.64
N PRO A 448 0.41 -0.81 -18.85
CA PRO A 448 0.46 0.02 -20.06
C PRO A 448 1.83 0.67 -20.32
N VAL A 449 2.45 1.26 -19.30
CA VAL A 449 3.79 1.89 -19.45
C VAL A 449 4.83 0.82 -19.81
N ALA A 450 4.80 -0.33 -19.14
CA ALA A 450 5.69 -1.44 -19.47
C ALA A 450 5.50 -1.92 -20.92
N ALA A 451 4.25 -2.00 -21.40
CA ALA A 451 3.94 -2.37 -22.78
C ALA A 451 4.45 -1.34 -23.79
N LEU A 452 4.33 -0.04 -23.49
CA LEU A 452 4.81 1.04 -24.36
C LEU A 452 6.34 1.06 -24.47
N VAL A 453 7.06 0.90 -23.35
CA VAL A 453 8.52 0.96 -23.32
C VAL A 453 9.17 -0.31 -23.88
N THR A 454 8.54 -1.48 -23.67
CA THR A 454 9.12 -2.77 -24.08
C THR A 454 8.95 -3.06 -25.58
N ARG A 455 8.02 -2.39 -26.26
CA ARG A 455 7.82 -2.60 -27.69
C ARG A 455 9.07 -2.20 -28.47
N PRO A 456 9.56 -3.06 -29.39
CA PRO A 456 10.48 -2.60 -30.42
C PRO A 456 9.79 -1.42 -31.12
N ARG A 457 10.48 -0.28 -31.24
CA ARG A 457 10.08 0.76 -32.19
C ARG A 457 10.09 0.09 -33.57
N ALA A 458 8.96 -0.48 -33.98
CA ALA A 458 8.76 -0.97 -35.32
C ALA A 458 8.77 0.26 -36.22
N ARG A 459 9.95 0.61 -36.74
CA ARG A 459 10.07 1.39 -37.97
C ARG A 459 9.19 0.70 -39.01
N GLY A 460 8.37 1.51 -39.67
CA GLY A 460 7.36 1.08 -40.63
C GLY A 460 7.84 -0.04 -41.54
N ARG A 461 7.18 -1.19 -41.41
CA ARG A 461 6.95 -2.10 -42.52
C ARG A 461 5.49 -2.52 -42.40
N GLU A 462 4.64 -1.72 -43.04
CA GLU A 462 3.38 -2.22 -43.56
C GLU A 462 3.71 -3.42 -44.46
N THR A 463 3.56 -4.63 -43.93
CA THR A 463 3.32 -5.77 -44.80
C THR A 463 1.83 -5.79 -45.07
N ALA A 464 1.45 -5.23 -46.23
CA ALA A 464 0.12 -5.38 -46.80
C ALA A 464 -0.25 -6.89 -46.83
N PRO A 465 -1.51 -7.26 -46.56
CA PRO A 465 -1.94 -8.64 -46.62
C PRO A 465 -1.83 -9.14 -48.08
N ARG A 466 -1.06 -10.21 -48.29
CA ARG A 466 -1.10 -10.98 -49.54
C ARG A 466 -2.50 -11.58 -49.66
N VAL A 467 -3.33 -11.01 -50.53
CA VAL A 467 -4.55 -11.65 -51.00
C VAL A 467 -4.12 -12.93 -51.72
N ALA A 468 -4.41 -14.08 -51.13
CA ALA A 468 -4.31 -15.35 -51.80
C ALA A 468 -5.48 -15.43 -52.79
N THR A 469 -5.21 -15.19 -54.07
CA THR A 469 -6.10 -15.58 -55.16
C THR A 469 -6.17 -17.10 -55.15
N ILE A 470 -7.27 -17.65 -54.64
CA ILE A 470 -7.64 -19.04 -54.87
C ILE A 470 -8.23 -19.08 -56.28
N GLU A 471 -7.53 -19.74 -57.20
CA GLU A 471 -8.06 -20.11 -58.51
C GLU A 471 -9.33 -20.95 -58.31
N ALA A 472 -10.46 -20.44 -58.76
CA ALA A 472 -11.66 -21.24 -58.96
C ALA A 472 -11.41 -22.12 -60.20
N GLY A 473 -11.26 -23.43 -59.98
CA GLY A 473 -11.41 -24.40 -61.03
C GLY A 473 -12.88 -24.45 -61.46
N ASP A 474 -13.16 -23.96 -62.66
CA ASP A 474 -14.43 -24.24 -63.34
C ASP A 474 -14.33 -25.62 -64.00
N SER A 475 -15.17 -26.53 -63.51
CA SER A 475 -15.64 -27.67 -64.28
C SER A 475 -16.78 -27.22 -65.22
N LEU A 476 -16.74 -27.66 -66.47
CA LEU A 476 -17.87 -28.07 -67.37
C LEU A 476 -17.74 -27.51 -68.80
N SER A 477 -17.21 -28.36 -69.71
CA SER A 477 -17.86 -28.79 -70.96
C SER A 477 -17.02 -29.86 -71.64
#